data_AF-A0A1J5TCT1-F1
#
_entry.id   AF-A0A1J5TCT1-F1
#
_cell.length_a   1.000
_cell.length_b   1.000
_cell.length_c   1.000
_cell.angle_alpha   90.00
_cell.angle_beta   90.00
_cell.angle_gamma   90.00
#
_symmetry.space_group_name_H-M   'P 1'
#
loop_
_entity.id
_entity.type
_entity.pdbx_description
1 polymer ?
#
loop_
_entity_poly.entity_id
_entity_poly.type
_entity_poly.pdbx_seq_one_letter_code
_entity_poly.pdbx_strand_id
1 'polypeptide(L)'
;MQEMKNTARSLVRIGFDGLVYKTFRGHLARERFNQEVLTLRHLESKGCPFVPRLLEADAEELRIVTTNCGRRVDQVNAERRHALFAELESYGVRHEDPDIRNITYRVTDGRFCIIDFEFATVIEGGVEIASLKPSAAQ
;
A
#
# COMPACT_ATOMS: atom_id res chain seq x y z
N MET A 1 21.99 -1.47 2.70
CA MET A 1 21.51 -1.81 1.35
C MET A 1 20.29 -0.92 1.10
N GLN A 2 20.34 0.00 0.12
CA GLN A 2 19.16 0.76 -0.27
C GLN A 2 18.34 -0.11 -1.23
N GLU A 3 17.22 -0.67 -0.75
CA GLU A 3 16.28 -1.31 -1.67
C GLU A 3 15.58 -0.19 -2.46
N MET A 4 15.75 -0.21 -3.78
CA MET A 4 15.15 0.77 -4.68
C MET A 4 14.27 0.05 -5.70
N LYS A 5 12.96 0.29 -5.67
CA LYS A 5 12.03 -0.11 -6.75
C LYS A 5 11.95 1.07 -7.70
N ASN A 6 12.47 0.93 -8.90
CA ASN A 6 12.36 1.94 -9.95
C ASN A 6 11.53 1.37 -11.10
N THR A 7 10.29 1.80 -11.19
CA THR A 7 9.37 1.39 -12.27
C THR A 7 8.89 2.63 -13.03
N ALA A 8 8.27 2.42 -14.19
CA ALA A 8 7.63 3.51 -14.93
C ALA A 8 6.55 4.25 -14.12
N ARG A 9 5.98 3.58 -13.10
CA ARG A 9 4.86 4.07 -12.29
C ARG A 9 5.27 4.70 -10.96
N SER A 10 6.43 4.34 -10.41
CA SER A 10 6.91 4.85 -9.12
C SER A 10 8.40 4.61 -8.90
N LEU A 11 9.01 5.52 -8.13
CA LEU A 11 10.32 5.35 -7.52
C LEU A 11 10.12 5.15 -6.01
N VAL A 12 10.57 4.01 -5.47
CA VAL A 12 10.55 3.72 -4.04
C VAL A 12 11.98 3.55 -3.56
N ARG A 13 12.33 4.17 -2.43
CA ARG A 13 13.63 4.02 -1.75
C ARG A 13 13.41 3.86 -0.25
N ILE A 14 14.28 3.07 0.39
CA ILE A 14 14.36 2.99 1.85
C ILE A 14 15.48 3.91 2.33
N GLY A 15 15.16 4.87 3.20
CA GLY A 15 16.11 5.79 3.80
C GLY A 15 16.99 5.14 4.87
N PHE A 16 18.04 5.84 5.29
CA PHE A 16 18.90 5.40 6.41
C PHE A 16 18.18 5.40 7.75
N ASP A 17 17.13 6.20 7.88
CA ASP A 17 16.17 6.22 8.98
C ASP A 17 15.21 5.02 8.99
N GLY A 18 15.29 4.16 7.96
CA GLY A 18 14.42 3.01 7.79
C GLY A 18 13.03 3.35 7.26
N LEU A 19 12.75 4.60 6.88
CA LEU A 19 11.49 5.00 6.29
C LEU A 19 11.43 4.68 4.79
N VAL A 20 10.22 4.54 4.26
CA VAL A 20 9.98 4.29 2.84
C VAL A 20 9.52 5.58 2.18
N TYR A 21 10.24 5.98 1.14
CA TYR A 21 9.88 7.14 0.32
C TYR A 21 9.40 6.65 -1.03
N LYS A 22 8.16 6.98 -1.40
CA LYS A 22 7.55 6.63 -2.70
C LYS A 22 7.22 7.91 -3.44
N THR A 23 7.77 8.08 -4.64
CA THR A 23 7.41 9.13 -5.60
C THR A 23 6.62 8.50 -6.74
N PHE A 24 5.44 9.05 -7.03
CA PHE A 24 4.54 8.57 -8.08
C PHE A 24 4.93 9.20 -9.42
N ARG A 25 4.91 8.40 -10.50
CA ARG A 25 5.34 8.81 -11.85
C ARG A 25 4.47 8.19 -12.92
N GLY A 26 4.44 8.78 -14.11
CA GLY A 26 3.74 8.19 -15.26
C GLY A 26 2.22 8.30 -15.15
N HIS A 27 1.51 7.36 -15.78
CA HIS A 27 0.07 7.42 -15.94
C HIS A 27 -0.66 7.49 -14.59
N LEU A 28 -1.64 8.39 -14.51
CA LEU A 28 -2.47 8.64 -13.33
C LEU A 28 -1.68 8.87 -12.03
N ALA A 29 -0.48 9.47 -12.11
CA ALA A 29 0.38 9.62 -10.93
C ALA A 29 -0.29 10.43 -9.82
N ARG A 30 -1.06 11.48 -10.17
CA ARG A 30 -1.80 12.31 -9.23
C ARG A 30 -2.93 11.55 -8.55
N GLU A 31 -3.71 10.82 -9.33
CA GLU A 31 -4.85 10.04 -8.88
C GLU A 31 -4.38 8.88 -7.99
N ARG A 32 -3.33 8.17 -8.39
CA ARG A 32 -2.70 7.10 -7.60
C ARG A 32 -2.12 7.62 -6.29
N PHE A 33 -1.46 8.78 -6.32
CA PHE A 33 -0.99 9.46 -5.12
C PHE A 33 -2.15 9.78 -4.17
N ASN A 34 -3.21 10.42 -4.68
CA ASN A 34 -4.38 10.78 -3.89
C ASN A 34 -5.06 9.53 -3.31
N GLN A 35 -5.19 8.46 -4.10
CA GLN A 35 -5.80 7.20 -3.69
C GLN A 35 -5.00 6.53 -2.57
N GLU A 36 -3.68 6.45 -2.70
CA GLU A 36 -2.82 5.88 -1.64
C GLU A 36 -2.92 6.70 -0.36
N VAL A 37 -2.83 8.03 -0.44
CA VAL A 37 -2.94 8.92 0.73
C VAL A 37 -4.30 8.72 1.43
N LEU A 38 -5.39 8.75 0.67
CA LEU A 38 -6.74 8.56 1.19
C LEU A 38 -6.87 7.19 1.87
N THR A 39 -6.38 6.13 1.22
CA THR A 39 -6.50 4.76 1.72
C THR A 39 -5.68 4.56 3.00
N LEU A 40 -4.44 5.04 3.03
CA LEU A 40 -3.58 4.91 4.22
C LEU A 40 -4.13 5.71 5.41
N ARG A 41 -4.71 6.90 5.17
CA ARG A 41 -5.38 7.68 6.24
C ARG A 41 -6.62 6.99 6.76
N HIS A 42 -7.43 6.40 5.88
CA HIS A 42 -8.59 5.60 6.28
C HIS A 42 -8.16 4.41 7.15
N LEU A 43 -7.18 3.62 6.70
CA LEU A 43 -6.67 2.46 7.45
C LEU A 43 -6.06 2.84 8.80
N GLU A 44 -5.34 3.98 8.86
CA GLU A 44 -4.82 4.54 10.11
C GLU A 44 -5.97 4.89 11.07
N SER A 45 -7.03 5.54 10.58
CA SER A 45 -8.21 5.89 11.40
C SER A 45 -8.95 4.65 11.95
N LYS A 46 -8.88 3.52 11.24
CA LYS A 46 -9.46 2.24 11.67
C LYS A 46 -8.49 1.41 12.52
N GLY A 47 -7.27 1.88 12.75
CA GLY A 47 -6.26 1.20 13.56
C GLY A 47 -5.68 -0.07 12.92
N CYS A 48 -5.65 -0.16 11.59
CA CYS A 48 -5.14 -1.34 10.88
C CYS A 48 -3.63 -1.54 11.16
N PRO A 49 -3.20 -2.63 11.81
CA PRO A 49 -1.83 -2.76 12.31
C PRO A 49 -0.83 -3.36 11.31
N PHE A 50 -1.31 -3.78 10.12
CA PHE A 50 -0.52 -4.53 9.14
C PHE A 50 -0.38 -3.80 7.79
N VAL A 51 -0.35 -2.48 7.82
CA VAL A 51 -0.16 -1.61 6.65
C VAL A 51 0.83 -0.49 6.98
N PRO A 52 1.43 0.18 5.97
CA PRO A 52 2.30 1.32 6.21
C PRO A 52 1.52 2.46 6.89
N ARG A 53 2.12 3.10 7.89
CA ARG A 53 1.60 4.36 8.41
C ARG A 53 2.10 5.51 7.55
N LEU A 54 1.20 6.41 7.14
CA LEU A 54 1.55 7.61 6.40
C LEU A 54 2.13 8.67 7.35
N LEU A 55 3.38 9.05 7.14
CA LEU A 55 4.10 10.04 7.94
C LEU A 55 4.07 11.42 7.29
N GLU A 56 4.25 11.47 5.96
CA GLU A 56 4.27 12.69 5.16
C GLU A 56 3.62 12.44 3.80
N ALA A 57 2.92 13.45 3.28
CA ALA A 57 2.41 13.47 1.92
C ALA A 57 2.66 14.84 1.30
N ASP A 58 3.42 14.86 0.21
CA ASP A 58 3.77 16.04 -0.58
C ASP A 58 3.03 15.97 -1.91
N ALA A 59 2.01 16.81 -2.05
CA ALA A 59 1.22 16.88 -3.25
C ALA A 59 1.96 17.57 -4.40
N GLU A 60 2.91 18.47 -4.16
CA GLU A 60 3.62 19.14 -5.26
C GLU A 60 4.54 18.15 -5.95
N GLU A 61 5.30 17.38 -5.16
CA GLU A 61 6.27 16.39 -5.64
C GLU A 61 5.67 15.00 -5.91
N LEU A 62 4.37 14.81 -5.66
CA LEU A 62 3.71 13.50 -5.74
C LEU A 62 4.48 12.43 -4.96
N ARG A 63 4.77 12.73 -3.69
CA ARG A 63 5.63 11.89 -2.85
C ARG A 63 5.00 11.62 -1.50
N ILE A 64 5.14 10.40 -1.01
CA ILE A 64 4.79 10.04 0.37
C ILE A 64 6.00 9.47 1.11
N VAL A 65 5.94 9.59 2.44
CA VAL A 65 6.84 8.92 3.37
C VAL A 65 6.00 8.04 4.28
N THR A 66 6.37 6.76 4.38
CA THR A 66 5.66 5.79 5.21
C THR A 66 6.61 4.98 6.10
N THR A 67 6.06 4.34 7.13
CA THR A 67 6.80 3.35 7.91
C THR A 67 7.13 2.12 7.06
N ASN A 68 8.25 1.48 7.35
CA ASN A 68 8.63 0.24 6.69
C ASN A 68 7.86 -0.97 7.27
N CYS A 69 7.28 -1.77 6.39
CA CYS A 69 6.51 -2.98 6.71
C CYS A 69 7.31 -4.28 6.58
N GLY A 70 8.64 -4.19 6.63
CA GLY A 70 9.54 -5.32 6.53
C GLY A 70 9.89 -5.69 5.09
N ARG A 71 10.34 -6.92 4.90
CA ARG A 71 10.90 -7.38 3.62
C ARG A 71 9.86 -8.09 2.78
N ARG A 72 10.02 -8.06 1.45
CA ARG A 72 9.20 -8.89 0.56
C ARG A 72 9.33 -10.37 0.91
N VAL A 73 8.27 -11.10 0.65
CA VAL A 73 8.19 -12.54 0.87
C VAL A 73 8.16 -13.26 -0.46
N ASP A 74 8.90 -14.36 -0.56
CA ASP A 74 8.95 -15.16 -1.80
C ASP A 74 7.83 -16.20 -1.85
N GLN A 75 7.29 -16.58 -0.69
CA GLN A 75 6.25 -17.60 -0.57
C GLN A 75 5.28 -17.26 0.56
N VAL A 76 3.99 -17.33 0.22
CA VAL A 76 2.86 -17.32 1.17
C VAL A 76 1.85 -18.32 0.63
N ASN A 77 1.36 -19.23 1.48
CA ASN A 77 0.35 -20.18 1.03
C ASN A 77 -0.95 -19.45 0.65
N ALA A 78 -1.75 -20.04 -0.25
CA ALA A 78 -2.93 -19.39 -0.78
C ALA A 78 -3.93 -19.01 0.32
N GLU A 79 -4.17 -19.89 1.27
CA GLU A 79 -5.10 -19.66 2.39
C GLU A 79 -4.72 -18.45 3.24
N ARG A 80 -3.44 -18.31 3.61
CA ARG A 80 -2.93 -17.17 4.38
C ARG A 80 -3.03 -15.88 3.59
N ARG A 81 -2.72 -15.92 2.28
CA ARG A 81 -2.88 -14.76 1.39
C ARG A 81 -4.34 -14.31 1.34
N HIS A 82 -5.27 -15.25 1.11
CA HIS A 82 -6.70 -14.93 1.09
C HIS A 82 -7.19 -14.38 2.43
N ALA A 83 -6.79 -15.00 3.54
CA ALA A 83 -7.14 -14.52 4.87
C ALA A 83 -6.60 -13.10 5.15
N LEU A 84 -5.38 -12.78 4.69
CA LEU A 84 -4.77 -11.46 4.88
C LEU A 84 -5.54 -10.36 4.14
N PHE A 85 -5.90 -10.58 2.87
CA PHE A 85 -6.71 -9.60 2.12
C PHE A 85 -8.16 -9.53 2.61
N ALA A 86 -8.74 -10.64 3.07
CA ALA A 86 -10.05 -10.64 3.71
C ALA A 86 -10.03 -9.88 5.05
N GLU A 87 -8.96 -9.99 5.83
CA GLU A 87 -8.77 -9.19 7.05
C GLU A 87 -8.73 -7.70 6.70
N LEU A 88 -8.04 -7.30 5.63
CA LEU A 88 -8.01 -5.90 5.17
C LEU A 88 -9.42 -5.37 4.82
N GLU A 89 -10.26 -6.17 4.16
CA GLU A 89 -11.63 -5.76 3.84
C GLU A 89 -12.47 -5.46 5.08
N SER A 90 -12.18 -6.10 6.24
CA SER A 90 -12.83 -5.76 7.51
C SER A 90 -12.52 -4.35 8.03
N TYR A 91 -11.42 -3.74 7.56
CA TYR A 91 -11.08 -2.33 7.80
C TYR A 91 -11.69 -1.39 6.75
N GLY A 92 -12.54 -1.90 5.85
CA GLY A 92 -13.19 -1.12 4.81
C GLY A 92 -12.27 -0.76 3.65
N VAL A 93 -11.31 -1.62 3.32
CA VAL A 93 -10.45 -1.45 2.13
C VAL A 93 -10.32 -2.76 1.38
N ARG A 94 -10.59 -2.73 0.08
CA ARG A 94 -10.27 -3.83 -0.83
C ARG A 94 -9.00 -3.52 -1.60
N HIS A 95 -8.02 -4.42 -1.54
CA HIS A 95 -6.82 -4.34 -2.36
C HIS A 95 -7.13 -4.89 -3.76
N GLU A 96 -7.10 -4.04 -4.78
CA GLU A 96 -7.44 -4.45 -6.17
C GLU A 96 -6.31 -5.24 -6.86
N ASP A 97 -5.19 -5.46 -6.18
CA ASP A 97 -4.06 -6.29 -6.65
C ASP A 97 -3.57 -7.24 -5.54
N PRO A 98 -4.29 -8.34 -5.24
CA PRO A 98 -3.96 -9.25 -4.14
C PRO A 98 -2.81 -10.22 -4.47
N ASP A 99 -1.70 -9.67 -4.97
CA ASP A 99 -0.49 -10.41 -5.38
C ASP A 99 0.55 -10.47 -4.24
N ILE A 100 1.38 -11.51 -4.24
CA ILE A 100 2.44 -11.71 -3.24
C ILE A 100 3.47 -10.57 -3.23
N ARG A 101 3.67 -9.87 -4.35
CA ARG A 101 4.58 -8.71 -4.45
C ARG A 101 4.20 -7.53 -3.54
N ASN A 102 2.93 -7.49 -3.14
CA ASN A 102 2.34 -6.49 -2.25
C ASN A 102 2.27 -6.97 -0.80
N ILE A 103 2.86 -8.13 -0.50
CA ILE A 103 2.96 -8.68 0.84
C ILE A 103 4.41 -8.56 1.33
N THR A 104 4.57 -8.06 2.54
CA THR A 104 5.85 -8.02 3.25
C THR A 104 5.75 -8.71 4.59
N TYR A 105 6.89 -9.08 5.17
CA TYR A 105 6.98 -9.65 6.50
C TYR A 105 7.80 -8.75 7.41
N ARG A 106 7.14 -8.22 8.45
CA ARG A 106 7.74 -7.37 9.46
C ARG A 106 8.23 -8.25 10.62
N VAL A 107 9.54 -8.36 10.73
CA VAL A 107 10.20 -9.25 11.70
C VAL A 107 10.05 -8.81 13.16
N THR A 108 9.84 -7.52 13.42
CA THR A 108 9.79 -6.97 14.78
C THR A 108 8.61 -7.50 15.60
N ASP A 109 7.49 -7.81 14.95
CA ASP A 109 6.26 -8.34 15.55
C ASP A 109 5.74 -9.60 14.84
N GLY A 110 6.54 -10.17 13.93
CA GLY A 110 6.25 -11.42 13.24
C GLY A 110 5.00 -11.39 12.35
N ARG A 111 4.68 -10.23 11.75
CA ARG A 111 3.40 -10.00 11.06
C ARG A 111 3.57 -9.78 9.56
N PHE A 112 2.70 -10.42 8.77
CA PHE A 112 2.52 -10.09 7.36
C PHE A 112 1.83 -8.74 7.22
N CYS A 113 2.30 -7.92 6.30
CA CYS A 113 1.76 -6.61 6.00
C CYS A 113 1.40 -6.50 4.52
N ILE A 114 0.42 -5.66 4.21
CA ILE A 114 0.02 -5.32 2.84
C ILE A 114 0.57 -3.92 2.52
N ILE A 115 1.11 -3.73 1.32
CA ILE A 115 1.65 -2.46 0.82
C ILE A 115 1.11 -2.15 -0.57
N ASP A 116 1.31 -0.92 -1.05
CA ASP A 116 1.00 -0.47 -2.42
C ASP A 116 -0.53 -0.32 -2.70
N PHE A 117 -1.17 0.64 -2.03
CA PHE A 117 -2.62 0.87 -2.06
C PHE A 117 -3.09 1.81 -3.18
N GLU A 118 -2.24 2.12 -4.15
CA GLU A 118 -2.50 3.14 -5.18
C GLU A 118 -3.71 2.86 -6.08
N PHE A 119 -4.22 1.63 -6.07
CA PHE A 119 -5.43 1.21 -6.79
C PHE A 119 -6.53 0.69 -5.88
N ALA A 120 -6.37 0.77 -4.56
CA ALA A 120 -7.32 0.20 -3.62
C ALA A 120 -8.70 0.87 -3.70
N THR A 121 -9.72 0.13 -3.27
CA THR A 121 -11.08 0.65 -3.11
C THR A 121 -11.38 0.83 -1.63
N VAL A 122 -11.82 2.03 -1.23
CA VAL A 122 -12.30 2.29 0.13
C VAL A 122 -13.81 2.08 0.21
N ILE A 123 -14.22 1.32 1.22
CA ILE A 123 -15.58 0.85 1.46
C ILE A 123 -16.03 1.37 2.82
N GLU A 124 -17.15 2.10 2.85
CA GLU A 124 -17.77 2.59 4.08
C GLU A 124 -19.25 2.23 4.09
N GLY A 125 -19.71 1.58 5.18
CA GLY A 125 -21.12 1.15 5.30
C GLY A 125 -21.58 0.16 4.22
N GLY A 126 -20.66 -0.56 3.57
CA GLY A 126 -20.95 -1.45 2.45
C GLY A 126 -21.01 -0.77 1.08
N VAL A 127 -20.71 0.53 1.00
CA VAL A 127 -20.68 1.30 -0.25
C VAL A 127 -19.24 1.65 -0.62
N GLU A 128 -18.88 1.47 -1.90
CA GLU A 128 -17.59 1.94 -2.43
C GLU A 128 -17.62 3.47 -2.53
N ILE A 129 -16.78 4.15 -1.74
CA ILE A 129 -16.75 5.62 -1.68
C ILE A 129 -15.57 6.24 -2.43
N ALA A 130 -14.53 5.46 -2.70
CA ALA A 130 -13.39 5.84 -3.53
C ALA A 130 -12.79 4.59 -4.18
N SER A 131 -12.54 4.64 -5.48
CA SER A 131 -11.93 3.53 -6.22
C SER A 131 -11.15 4.05 -7.40
N LEU A 132 -9.94 3.52 -7.58
CA LEU A 132 -9.13 3.72 -8.78
C LEU A 132 -8.86 2.38 -9.47
N LYS A 133 -9.83 1.45 -9.43
CA LYS A 133 -9.74 0.12 -10.06
C LYS A 133 -9.09 0.23 -11.44
N PRO A 134 -7.97 -0.48 -11.70
CA PRO A 134 -7.33 -0.43 -12.99
C PRO A 134 -8.29 -1.02 -14.01
N SER A 135 -8.54 -0.31 -15.11
CA SER A 135 -9.30 -0.90 -16.21
C SER A 135 -8.43 -1.96 -16.89
N ALA A 136 -9.04 -2.96 -17.53
CA ALA A 136 -8.33 -4.06 -18.22
C ALA A 136 -7.36 -3.59 -19.34
N ALA A 137 -7.24 -2.29 -19.59
CA ALA A 137 -6.41 -1.67 -20.61
C ALA A 137 -5.15 -0.95 -20.07
N GLN A 138 -4.74 -1.13 -18.80
CA GLN A 138 -3.67 -0.34 -18.15
C GLN A 138 -2.41 -1.08 -17.69
#